data_AF-A0A4Q2DX23-F1
#
_entry.id   AF-A0A4Q2DX23-F1
#
_cell.length_a   1.000
_cell.length_b   1.000
_cell.length_c   1.000
_cell.angle_alpha   90.00
_cell.angle_beta   90.00
_cell.angle_gamma   90.00
#
_symmetry.space_group_name_H-M   'P 1'
#
loop_
_entity.id
_entity.type
_entity.pdbx_description
1 polymer ?
#
loop_
_entity_poly.entity_id
_entity_poly.type
_entity_poly.pdbx_seq_one_letter_code
_entity_poly.pdbx_strand_id
1 'polypeptide(L)'
;MDSIPTLDEPLSEASELTIPYILALDALENARRLYDALIPAEKAVKTEFWKEYSEDEELYGKKASLALYVASGSRRIVPREFQLKAVIALCTGKDALVDVGTGYGKTFCMVLPALLSPGSISLVVSPLKKLQEMQVIEFQAYGILALAINEDTPNDKNLWQV
;
A
#
# COMPACT_ATOMS: atom_id res chain seq x y z
N MET A 1 -5.78 -23.02 -9.02
CA MET A 1 -4.50 -22.95 -8.30
C MET A 1 -3.48 -22.59 -9.36
N ASP A 2 -3.37 -21.30 -9.66
CA ASP A 2 -2.38 -20.83 -10.61
C ASP A 2 -1.05 -20.74 -9.85
N SER A 3 -0.08 -21.50 -10.35
CA SER A 3 1.26 -21.61 -9.78
C SER A 3 1.90 -20.23 -9.75
N ILE A 4 2.39 -19.82 -8.58
CA ILE A 4 3.17 -18.60 -8.41
C ILE A 4 4.45 -18.75 -9.24
N PRO A 5 4.76 -17.84 -10.19
CA PRO A 5 6.01 -17.87 -10.92
C PRO A 5 7.19 -17.82 -9.96
N THR A 6 8.19 -18.68 -10.17
CA THR A 6 9.42 -18.69 -9.39
C THR A 6 10.22 -17.41 -9.63
N LEU A 7 10.89 -16.91 -8.59
CA LEU A 7 11.65 -15.63 -8.56
C LEU A 7 12.71 -15.47 -9.68
N ASP A 8 13.06 -16.55 -10.39
CA ASP A 8 14.08 -16.58 -11.44
C ASP A 8 13.57 -16.30 -12.87
N GLU A 9 12.25 -16.26 -13.11
CA GLU A 9 11.73 -15.95 -14.45
C GLU A 9 11.59 -14.42 -14.67
N PRO A 10 12.02 -13.90 -15.83
CA PRO A 10 11.82 -12.50 -16.17
C PRO A 10 10.33 -12.23 -16.40
N LEU A 11 9.65 -11.66 -15.39
CA LEU A 11 8.30 -11.12 -15.53
C LEU A 11 8.30 -10.03 -16.61
N SER A 12 7.88 -10.39 -17.82
CA SER A 12 7.91 -9.50 -18.99
C SER A 12 6.66 -8.63 -19.10
N GLU A 13 5.63 -8.84 -18.27
CA GLU A 13 4.38 -8.09 -18.35
C GLU A 13 3.76 -7.78 -16.98
N ALA A 14 3.19 -6.56 -16.85
CA ALA A 14 2.42 -6.12 -15.69
C ALA A 14 1.11 -6.91 -15.45
N SER A 15 0.76 -7.83 -16.35
CA SER A 15 -0.47 -8.63 -16.35
C SER A 15 -0.44 -9.79 -15.34
N GLU A 16 0.76 -10.25 -14.94
CA GLU A 16 0.95 -11.38 -14.02
C GLU A 16 1.39 -10.96 -12.61
N LEU A 17 1.67 -9.66 -12.39
CA LEU A 17 2.15 -9.19 -11.09
C LEU A 17 1.00 -9.10 -10.08
N THR A 18 1.05 -9.95 -9.05
CA THR A 18 0.07 -9.98 -7.97
C THR A 18 0.61 -9.35 -6.68
N ILE A 19 -0.29 -8.89 -5.81
CA ILE A 19 0.10 -8.36 -4.49
C ILE A 19 0.90 -9.39 -3.68
N PRO A 20 0.49 -10.67 -3.53
CA PRO A 20 1.28 -11.66 -2.81
C PRO A 20 2.71 -11.83 -3.33
N TYR A 21 2.90 -11.79 -4.65
CA TYR A 21 4.24 -11.85 -5.25
C TYR A 21 5.10 -10.63 -4.85
N ILE A 22 4.54 -9.41 -4.93
CA ILE A 22 5.24 -8.19 -4.52
C ILE A 22 5.66 -8.24 -3.05
N LEU A 23 4.77 -8.75 -2.18
CA LEU A 23 5.06 -8.87 -0.75
C LEU A 23 6.17 -9.87 -0.46
N ALA A 24 6.26 -10.94 -1.26
CA ALA A 24 7.27 -12.00 -1.13
C ALA A 24 8.68 -11.57 -1.59
N LEU A 25 8.85 -10.41 -2.24
CA LEU A 25 10.17 -9.91 -2.63
C LEU A 25 11.04 -9.67 -1.39
N ASP A 26 12.10 -10.43 -1.20
CA ASP A 26 13.02 -10.31 -0.06
C ASP A 26 14.30 -9.54 -0.40
N ALA A 27 14.64 -9.44 -1.69
CA ALA A 27 15.81 -8.72 -2.18
C ALA A 27 15.45 -7.38 -2.84
N LEU A 28 16.17 -6.32 -2.45
CA LEU A 28 16.04 -4.98 -3.04
C LEU A 28 16.29 -4.97 -4.55
N GLU A 29 17.26 -5.73 -5.04
CA GLU A 29 17.60 -5.77 -6.46
C GLU A 29 16.43 -6.26 -7.32
N ASN A 30 15.70 -7.28 -6.85
CA ASN A 30 14.51 -7.78 -7.53
C ASN A 30 13.39 -6.73 -7.56
N ALA A 31 13.20 -6.01 -6.45
CA ALA A 31 12.22 -4.93 -6.36
C ALA A 31 12.59 -3.74 -7.26
N ARG A 32 13.88 -3.37 -7.35
CA ARG A 32 14.40 -2.32 -8.25
C ARG A 32 14.17 -2.69 -9.71
N ARG A 33 14.55 -3.91 -10.11
CA ARG A 33 14.36 -4.40 -11.48
C ARG A 33 12.89 -4.33 -11.91
N LEU A 34 11.97 -4.79 -11.04
CA LEU A 34 10.53 -4.73 -11.32
C LEU A 34 9.99 -3.31 -11.35
N TYR A 35 10.44 -2.47 -10.41
CA TYR A 35 10.06 -1.07 -10.37
C TYR A 35 10.46 -0.34 -11.66
N ASP A 36 11.71 -0.52 -12.11
CA ASP A 36 12.24 0.15 -13.31
C ASP A 36 11.60 -0.40 -14.60
N ALA A 37 11.21 -1.67 -14.62
CA ALA A 37 10.53 -2.28 -15.76
C ALA A 37 9.06 -1.83 -15.89
N LEU A 38 8.36 -1.60 -14.78
CA LEU A 38 6.90 -1.42 -14.76
C LEU A 38 6.46 0.02 -14.51
N ILE A 39 7.20 0.79 -13.71
CA ILE A 39 6.82 2.15 -13.37
C ILE A 39 7.35 3.10 -14.45
N PRO A 40 6.47 3.84 -15.15
CA PRO A 40 6.91 4.79 -16.16
C PRO A 40 7.85 5.85 -15.57
N ALA A 41 8.93 6.17 -16.28
CA ALA A 41 9.98 7.08 -15.80
C ALA A 41 9.44 8.47 -15.39
N GLU A 42 8.36 8.93 -16.03
CA GLU A 42 7.71 10.19 -15.72
C GLU A 42 6.90 10.18 -14.40
N LYS A 43 6.52 8.99 -13.92
CA LYS A 43 5.83 8.80 -12.62
C LYS A 43 6.77 8.32 -11.52
N ALA A 44 7.95 7.82 -11.90
CA ALA A 44 8.92 7.27 -10.96
C ALA A 44 9.45 8.34 -10.01
N VAL A 45 9.58 7.97 -8.74
CA VAL A 45 10.26 8.77 -7.72
C VAL A 45 11.75 8.84 -8.02
N LYS A 46 12.29 10.06 -7.97
CA LYS A 46 13.68 10.37 -8.34
C LYS A 46 14.68 9.61 -7.49
N THR A 47 15.84 9.30 -8.08
CA THR A 47 16.93 8.58 -7.40
C THR A 47 17.43 9.32 -6.15
N GLU A 48 17.37 10.66 -6.14
CA GLU A 48 17.76 11.48 -4.99
C GLU A 48 16.95 11.17 -3.73
N PHE A 49 15.66 10.87 -3.88
CA PHE A 49 14.78 10.53 -2.75
C PHE A 49 15.28 9.29 -2.00
N TRP A 50 15.76 8.28 -2.74
CA TRP A 50 16.15 6.98 -2.17
C TRP A 50 17.49 7.04 -1.42
N LYS A 51 18.33 8.06 -1.68
CA LYS A 51 19.63 8.24 -0.99
C LYS A 51 19.50 8.47 0.52
N GLU A 52 18.33 8.89 0.98
CA GLU A 52 18.04 9.14 2.41
C GLU A 52 17.63 7.86 3.17
N TYR A 53 17.47 6.73 2.47
CA TYR A 53 16.92 5.49 3.03
C TYR A 53 17.93 4.35 3.01
N SER A 54 17.80 3.46 4.00
CA SER A 54 18.48 2.16 4.00
C SER A 54 17.93 1.24 2.89
N GLU A 55 18.65 0.15 2.60
CA GLU A 55 18.22 -0.83 1.60
C GLU A 55 16.86 -1.46 1.95
N ASP A 56 16.62 -1.75 3.23
CA ASP A 56 15.35 -2.29 3.72
C ASP A 56 14.20 -1.28 3.54
N GLU A 57 14.44 -0.01 3.86
CA GLU A 57 13.47 1.06 3.68
C GLU A 57 13.15 1.31 2.19
N GLU A 58 14.16 1.27 1.33
CA GLU A 58 13.96 1.34 -0.12
C GLU A 58 13.14 0.14 -0.60
N LEU A 59 13.42 -1.07 -0.13
CA LEU A 59 12.64 -2.27 -0.47
C LEU A 59 11.16 -2.08 -0.13
N TYR A 60 10.83 -1.59 1.07
CA TYR A 60 9.45 -1.26 1.44
C TYR A 60 8.84 -0.20 0.51
N GLY A 61 9.56 0.86 0.17
CA GLY A 61 9.07 1.91 -0.71
C GLY A 61 8.83 1.42 -2.16
N LYS A 62 9.69 0.54 -2.67
CA LYS A 62 9.52 -0.07 -3.99
C LYS A 62 8.34 -1.05 -4.00
N LYS A 63 8.20 -1.88 -2.95
CA LYS A 63 7.01 -2.73 -2.75
C LYS A 63 5.73 -1.91 -2.69
N ALA A 64 5.71 -0.82 -1.91
CA ALA A 64 4.57 0.09 -1.84
C ALA A 64 4.17 0.63 -3.22
N SER A 65 5.16 1.03 -4.00
CA SER A 65 4.94 1.61 -5.33
C SER A 65 4.37 0.59 -6.30
N LEU A 66 4.95 -0.60 -6.35
CA LEU A 66 4.46 -1.72 -7.16
C LEU A 66 3.05 -2.15 -6.72
N ALA A 67 2.82 -2.27 -5.41
CA ALA A 67 1.55 -2.68 -4.85
C ALA A 67 0.44 -1.69 -5.22
N LEU A 68 0.67 -0.38 -5.10
CA LEU A 68 -0.31 0.62 -5.54
C LEU A 68 -0.55 0.58 -7.05
N TYR A 69 0.52 0.42 -7.82
CA TYR A 69 0.46 0.41 -9.27
C TYR A 69 -0.38 -0.77 -9.80
N VAL A 70 -0.32 -1.92 -9.12
CA VAL A 70 -1.16 -3.09 -9.40
C VAL A 70 -2.57 -2.90 -8.84
N ALA A 71 -2.71 -2.56 -7.56
CA ALA A 71 -4.01 -2.47 -6.88
C ALA A 71 -4.91 -1.36 -7.45
N SER A 72 -4.34 -0.33 -8.07
CA SER A 72 -5.10 0.74 -8.73
C SER A 72 -5.65 0.37 -10.12
N GLY A 73 -5.38 -0.86 -10.61
CA GLY A 73 -5.87 -1.37 -11.88
C GLY A 73 -5.49 -0.45 -13.04
N SER A 74 -6.46 -0.12 -13.92
CA SER A 74 -6.21 0.71 -15.10
C SER A 74 -5.70 2.12 -14.80
N ARG A 75 -5.85 2.63 -13.56
CA ARG A 75 -5.35 3.97 -13.19
C ARG A 75 -3.83 4.02 -13.04
N ARG A 76 -3.19 2.88 -12.74
CA ARG A 76 -1.73 2.75 -12.65
C ARG A 76 -1.10 3.89 -11.85
N ILE A 77 -1.59 4.05 -10.62
CA ILE A 77 -1.21 5.11 -9.68
C ILE A 77 0.13 4.77 -9.04
N VAL A 78 1.01 5.76 -8.93
CA VAL A 78 2.30 5.66 -8.24
C VAL A 78 2.26 6.59 -7.02
N PRO A 79 2.73 6.14 -5.84
CA PRO A 79 2.77 6.99 -4.66
C PRO A 79 3.64 8.23 -4.86
N ARG A 80 3.19 9.36 -4.33
CA ARG A 80 4.01 10.59 -4.24
C ARG A 80 5.03 10.45 -3.12
N GLU A 81 6.10 11.23 -3.18
CA GLU A 81 7.20 11.18 -2.18
C GLU A 81 6.71 11.30 -0.73
N PHE A 82 5.77 12.22 -0.43
CA PHE A 82 5.25 12.36 0.94
C PHE A 82 4.47 11.12 1.42
N GLN A 83 3.81 10.41 0.50
CA GLN A 83 3.09 9.17 0.82
C GLN A 83 4.10 8.07 1.11
N LEU A 84 5.15 7.95 0.31
CA LEU A 84 6.23 6.99 0.57
C LEU A 84 6.96 7.29 1.87
N LYS A 85 7.25 8.56 2.18
CA LYS A 85 7.83 8.97 3.48
C LYS A 85 7.02 8.41 4.65
N ALA A 86 5.70 8.60 4.61
CA ALA A 86 4.80 8.10 5.64
C ALA A 86 4.75 6.55 5.67
N VAL A 87 4.63 5.92 4.51
CA VAL A 87 4.51 4.45 4.40
C VAL A 87 5.77 3.74 4.85
N ILE A 88 6.95 4.21 4.43
CA ILE A 88 8.25 3.65 4.83
C ILE A 88 8.42 3.79 6.35
N ALA A 89 8.11 4.95 6.92
CA ALA A 89 8.14 5.14 8.37
C ALA A 89 7.24 4.12 9.09
N LEU A 90 5.98 4.00 8.68
CA LEU A 90 5.02 3.07 9.30
C LEU A 90 5.44 1.60 9.15
N CYS A 91 5.93 1.19 7.97
CA CYS A 91 6.35 -0.19 7.72
C CYS A 91 7.65 -0.56 8.47
N THR A 92 8.43 0.43 8.90
CA THR A 92 9.65 0.24 9.69
C THR A 92 9.45 0.50 11.19
N GLY A 93 8.19 0.59 11.64
CA GLY A 93 7.85 0.77 13.05
C GLY A 93 8.11 2.17 13.61
N LYS A 94 8.20 3.18 12.74
CA LYS A 94 8.34 4.60 13.09
C LYS A 94 7.00 5.32 12.98
N ASP A 95 6.85 6.40 13.74
CA ASP A 95 5.69 7.29 13.64
C ASP A 95 5.84 8.29 12.49
N ALA A 96 4.70 8.70 11.90
CA ALA A 96 4.65 9.69 10.84
C ALA A 96 3.57 10.76 11.08
N LEU A 97 3.95 12.04 10.96
CA LEU A 97 3.02 13.17 10.92
C LEU A 97 2.97 13.73 9.49
N VAL A 98 1.77 13.74 8.90
CA VAL A 98 1.57 14.15 7.50
C VAL A 98 0.77 15.44 7.41
N ASP A 99 1.47 16.55 7.22
CA ASP A 99 0.87 17.87 6.97
C ASP A 99 0.83 18.19 5.47
N VAL A 100 -0.34 18.07 4.87
CA VAL A 100 -0.60 18.36 3.44
C VAL A 100 -2.05 18.86 3.26
N GLY A 101 -2.37 19.48 2.12
CA GLY A 101 -3.74 19.95 1.86
C GLY A 101 -4.78 18.83 1.67
N THR A 102 -6.05 19.20 1.67
CA THR A 102 -7.16 18.32 1.25
C THR A 102 -7.02 17.96 -0.23
N GLY A 103 -7.39 16.73 -0.61
CA GLY A 103 -7.30 16.26 -2.01
C GLY A 103 -5.91 15.83 -2.47
N TYR A 104 -4.88 15.92 -1.62
CA TYR A 104 -3.51 15.50 -1.96
C TYR A 104 -3.31 13.97 -1.95
N GLY A 105 -4.34 13.20 -1.57
CA GLY A 105 -4.27 11.74 -1.53
C GLY A 105 -3.68 11.18 -0.23
N LYS A 106 -3.94 11.81 0.92
CA LYS A 106 -3.50 11.31 2.24
C LYS A 106 -3.97 9.89 2.53
N THR A 107 -5.09 9.46 1.93
CA THR A 107 -5.61 8.10 2.15
C THR A 107 -4.59 7.02 1.79
N PHE A 108 -3.74 7.25 0.79
CA PHE A 108 -2.69 6.28 0.45
C PHE A 108 -1.68 6.05 1.57
N CYS A 109 -1.48 7.01 2.47
CA CYS A 109 -0.66 6.81 3.67
C CYS A 109 -1.28 5.79 4.65
N MET A 110 -2.57 5.49 4.55
CA MET A 110 -3.28 4.49 5.37
C MET A 110 -3.53 3.18 4.60
N VAL A 111 -3.85 3.27 3.31
CA VAL A 111 -4.10 2.11 2.44
C VAL A 111 -2.83 1.27 2.26
N LEU A 112 -1.69 1.92 2.02
CA LEU A 112 -0.46 1.19 1.67
C LEU A 112 0.09 0.34 2.81
N PRO A 113 0.20 0.82 4.07
CA PRO A 113 0.66 -0.03 5.17
C PRO A 113 -0.25 -1.26 5.38
N ALA A 114 -1.57 -1.09 5.24
CA ALA A 114 -2.52 -2.20 5.33
C ALA A 114 -2.36 -3.21 4.17
N LEU A 115 -2.09 -2.73 2.95
CA LEU A 115 -1.83 -3.58 1.79
C LEU A 115 -0.50 -4.36 1.92
N LEU A 116 0.50 -3.76 2.55
CA LEU A 116 1.84 -4.33 2.72
C LEU A 116 1.96 -5.32 3.88
N SER A 117 0.99 -5.33 4.79
CA SER A 117 1.01 -6.13 6.03
C SER A 117 -0.21 -7.05 6.10
N PRO A 118 -0.32 -8.07 5.21
CA PRO A 118 -1.46 -8.99 5.23
C PRO A 118 -1.54 -9.72 6.58
N GLY A 119 -2.75 -9.87 7.11
CA GLY A 119 -2.99 -10.46 8.42
C GLY A 119 -2.83 -9.51 9.60
N SER A 120 -2.41 -8.26 9.36
CA SER A 120 -2.43 -7.21 10.40
C SER A 120 -3.81 -6.56 10.51
N ILE A 121 -4.06 -5.91 11.66
CA ILE A 121 -5.25 -5.08 11.90
C ILE A 121 -4.80 -3.62 12.01
N SER A 122 -5.35 -2.77 11.17
CA SER A 122 -5.14 -1.31 11.21
C SER A 122 -6.36 -0.62 11.81
N LEU A 123 -6.16 0.23 12.82
CA LEU A 123 -7.21 1.05 13.43
C LEU A 123 -7.11 2.49 12.91
N VAL A 124 -8.15 2.95 12.21
CA VAL A 124 -8.26 4.33 11.73
C VAL A 124 -9.33 5.06 12.54
N VAL A 125 -8.92 6.11 13.25
CA VAL A 125 -9.83 6.94 14.05
C VAL A 125 -10.23 8.18 13.24
N SER A 126 -11.50 8.25 12.87
CA SER A 126 -12.07 9.35 12.09
C SER A 126 -13.24 10.00 12.84
N PRO A 127 -13.29 11.35 12.91
CA PRO A 127 -14.28 12.05 13.74
C PRO A 127 -15.70 12.06 13.15
N LEU A 128 -15.86 11.80 11.86
CA LEU A 128 -17.15 11.92 11.16
C LEU A 128 -17.59 10.56 10.61
N LYS A 129 -18.83 10.15 10.92
CA LYS A 129 -19.45 8.91 10.39
C LYS A 129 -19.35 8.84 8.87
N LYS A 130 -19.65 9.94 8.18
CA LYS A 130 -19.57 9.99 6.71
C LYS A 130 -18.16 9.74 6.17
N LEU A 131 -17.14 10.22 6.88
CA LEU A 131 -15.75 9.98 6.52
C LEU A 131 -15.36 8.52 6.72
N GLN A 132 -15.85 7.88 7.79
CA GLN A 132 -15.64 6.44 8.04
C GLN A 132 -16.23 5.59 6.90
N GLU A 133 -17.48 5.87 6.47
CA GLU A 133 -18.09 5.18 5.32
C GLU A 133 -17.27 5.33 4.04
N MET A 134 -16.79 6.56 3.74
CA MET A 134 -15.96 6.82 2.57
C MET A 134 -14.64 6.08 2.63
N GLN A 135 -14.01 6.01 3.80
CA GLN A 135 -12.77 5.27 4.02
C GLN A 135 -12.97 3.75 3.81
N VAL A 136 -14.06 3.19 4.31
CA VAL A 136 -14.40 1.77 4.08
C VAL A 136 -14.50 1.47 2.58
N ILE A 137 -15.26 2.28 1.84
CA ILE A 137 -15.40 2.13 0.39
C ILE A 137 -14.04 2.26 -0.32
N GLU A 138 -13.23 3.24 0.07
CA GLU A 138 -11.92 3.48 -0.52
C GLU A 138 -10.97 2.29 -0.26
N PHE A 139 -10.96 1.74 0.96
CA PHE A 139 -10.07 0.62 1.32
C PHE A 139 -10.49 -0.66 0.60
N GLN A 140 -11.80 -0.93 0.52
CA GLN A 140 -12.34 -2.07 -0.22
C GLN A 140 -12.01 -1.98 -1.73
N ALA A 141 -11.96 -0.78 -2.30
CA ALA A 141 -11.56 -0.58 -3.69
C ALA A 141 -10.10 -1.00 -3.98
N TYR A 142 -9.24 -1.10 -2.96
CA TYR A 142 -7.87 -1.63 -3.05
C TYR A 142 -7.74 -3.06 -2.51
N GLY A 143 -8.86 -3.77 -2.34
CA GLY A 143 -8.88 -5.17 -1.87
C GLY A 143 -8.63 -5.34 -0.38
N ILE A 144 -8.72 -4.27 0.41
CA ILE A 144 -8.55 -4.32 1.87
C ILE A 144 -9.92 -4.51 2.53
N LEU A 145 -10.04 -5.53 3.37
CA LEU A 145 -11.22 -5.73 4.21
C LEU A 145 -11.29 -4.62 5.26
N ALA A 146 -12.33 -3.81 5.20
CA ALA A 146 -12.55 -2.68 6.09
C ALA A 146 -14.00 -2.61 6.57
N LEU A 147 -14.17 -2.18 7.82
CA LEU A 147 -15.45 -1.99 8.50
C LEU A 147 -15.39 -0.70 9.33
N ALA A 148 -16.50 0.03 9.39
CA ALA A 148 -16.65 1.18 10.26
C ALA A 148 -17.34 0.74 11.57
N ILE A 149 -16.77 1.14 12.70
CA ILE A 149 -17.34 0.93 14.03
C ILE A 149 -17.70 2.29 14.61
N ASN A 150 -18.97 2.53 14.89
CA ASN A 150 -19.48 3.77 15.45
C ASN A 150 -20.82 3.54 16.18
N GLU A 151 -21.53 4.61 16.52
CA GLU A 151 -22.84 4.55 17.21
C GLU A 151 -23.90 3.73 16.46
N ASP A 152 -23.82 3.62 15.15
CA ASP A 152 -24.78 2.87 14.34
C ASP A 152 -24.47 1.36 14.31
N THR A 153 -23.32 0.95 14.85
CA THR A 153 -22.97 -0.47 15.00
C THR A 153 -23.87 -1.11 16.09
N PRO A 154 -24.65 -2.16 15.77
CA PRO A 154 -25.53 -2.78 16.74
C PRO A 154 -24.77 -3.25 17.99
N ASN A 155 -25.35 -3.01 19.16
CA ASN A 155 -24.84 -3.53 20.43
C ASN A 155 -25.26 -5.00 20.59
N ASP A 156 -24.76 -5.87 19.71
CA ASP A 156 -25.01 -7.31 19.72
C ASP A 156 -23.70 -8.06 19.96
N LYS A 157 -23.66 -8.85 21.04
CA LYS A 157 -22.49 -9.68 21.39
C LYS A 157 -22.21 -10.77 20.37
N ASN A 158 -23.21 -11.17 19.58
CA ASN A 158 -23.05 -12.19 18.55
C ASN A 158 -22.20 -11.71 17.37
N LEU A 159 -22.06 -10.39 17.16
CA LEU A 159 -21.20 -9.83 16.11
C LEU A 159 -19.72 -10.16 16.29
N TRP A 160 -19.32 -10.57 17.51
CA TRP A 160 -17.93 -10.79 17.88
C TRP A 160 -17.59 -12.26 18.14
N GLN A 161 -18.55 -13.17 17.92
CA GLN A 161 -18.30 -14.60 18.03
C GLN A 161 -17.77 -15.09 16.68
N VAL A 162 -16.52 -15.53 16.68
CA VAL A 162 -15.78 -16.09 15.52
C VAL A 162 -15.72 -17.61 15.65
#